data_AF-A0A8S4G620-F1
#
_entry.id   AF-A0A8S4G620-F1
#
_cell.length_a   1.000
_cell.length_b   1.000
_cell.length_c   1.000
_cell.angle_alpha   90.00
_cell.angle_beta   90.00
_cell.angle_gamma   90.00
#
_symmetry.space_group_name_H-M   'P 1'
#
loop_
_entity.id
_entity.type
_entity.pdbx_description
1 polymer ?
#
loop_
_entity_poly.entity_id
_entity_poly.type
_entity_poly.pdbx_seq_one_letter_code
_entity_poly.pdbx_strand_id
1 'polypeptide(L)'
;MRQIQAGACAATSPNCRFNNATGVALPSPTTCNCCDFCMPFIAENSPCSLGGPGEGTTIGRCADGLTCIDGTCQRMPASVSECHKRQDEFGQRQLDGEGGWLEERPACDGKGRFAPYVCVPTQT
;
A
#
# COMPACT_ATOMS: atom_id res chain seq x y z
N MET A 1 -38.29 21.34 -0.17
CA MET A 1 -37.13 20.51 -0.55
C MET A 1 -35.91 21.43 -0.63
N ARG A 2 -35.01 21.36 0.36
CA ARG A 2 -33.78 22.18 0.37
C ARG A 2 -32.80 21.57 -0.62
N GLN A 3 -32.54 22.28 -1.72
CA GLN A 3 -31.45 21.96 -2.63
C GLN A 3 -30.14 22.05 -1.84
N ILE A 4 -29.49 20.91 -1.60
CA ILE A 4 -28.12 20.90 -1.13
C ILE A 4 -27.29 21.32 -2.35
N GLN A 5 -26.83 22.57 -2.31
CA GLN A 5 -25.92 23.11 -3.30
C GLN A 5 -24.72 22.18 -3.32
N ALA A 6 -24.50 21.50 -4.45
CA ALA A 6 -23.30 20.73 -4.71
C ALA A 6 -22.13 21.72 -4.68
N GLY A 7 -21.62 22.02 -3.48
CA GLY A 7 -20.36 22.72 -3.31
C GLY A 7 -19.36 21.92 -4.10
N ALA A 8 -18.78 22.55 -5.13
CA ALA A 8 -17.91 21.92 -6.09
C ALA A 8 -16.87 21.06 -5.36
N CYS A 9 -17.04 19.74 -5.37
CA CYS A 9 -16.01 18.85 -4.89
C CYS A 9 -14.74 19.18 -5.69
N ALA A 10 -13.62 19.35 -5.00
CA ALA A 10 -12.35 19.56 -5.68
C ALA A 10 -12.11 18.39 -6.62
N ALA A 11 -11.74 18.68 -7.87
CA ALA A 11 -11.50 17.64 -8.85
C ALA A 11 -10.46 16.64 -8.30
N THR A 12 -10.85 15.38 -8.17
CA THR A 12 -9.92 14.31 -7.82
C THR A 12 -8.77 14.29 -8.80
N SER A 13 -7.53 14.17 -8.29
CA SER A 13 -6.34 14.08 -9.13
C SER A 13 -6.51 12.99 -10.20
N PRO A 14 -6.17 13.26 -11.47
CA PRO A 14 -6.27 12.27 -12.55
C PRO A 14 -5.43 11.01 -12.27
N ASN A 15 -4.47 11.08 -11.35
CA ASN A 15 -3.66 9.94 -10.91
C ASN A 15 -4.49 8.84 -10.24
N CYS A 16 -5.68 9.12 -9.69
CA CYS A 16 -6.57 8.08 -9.16
C CYS A 16 -7.53 7.48 -10.20
N ARG A 17 -7.53 7.96 -11.46
CA ARG A 17 -8.35 7.38 -12.55
C ARG A 17 -7.66 6.23 -13.27
N PHE A 18 -6.36 6.07 -13.09
CA PHE A 18 -5.60 5.00 -13.71
C PHE A 18 -5.40 3.87 -12.69
N ASN A 19 -5.85 2.66 -13.02
CA ASN A 19 -5.64 1.43 -12.22
C ASN A 19 -4.15 1.07 -11.97
N ASN A 20 -3.22 1.90 -12.46
CA ASN A 20 -1.79 1.70 -12.44
C ASN A 20 -1.03 2.91 -11.84
N ALA A 21 -1.72 3.82 -11.15
CA ALA A 21 -1.11 5.04 -10.61
C ALA A 21 -1.41 5.20 -9.12
N THR A 22 -0.33 5.17 -8.33
CA THR A 22 -0.01 6.03 -7.18
C THR A 22 -1.13 6.59 -6.28
N GLY A 23 -2.29 5.93 -6.15
CA GLY A 23 -3.29 6.29 -5.16
C GLY A 23 -4.52 5.40 -5.14
N VAL A 24 -5.30 5.53 -4.07
CA VAL A 24 -6.59 4.85 -3.89
C VAL A 24 -7.70 5.88 -3.85
N ALA A 25 -8.74 5.67 -4.66
CA ALA A 25 -9.97 6.43 -4.58
C ALA A 25 -10.76 6.00 -3.33
N LEU A 26 -11.02 6.95 -2.44
CA LEU A 26 -11.75 6.76 -1.18
C LEU A 26 -12.83 7.83 -1.08
N PRO A 27 -13.95 7.58 -0.37
CA PRO A 27 -14.83 8.65 0.04
C PRO A 27 -14.05 9.66 0.91
N SER A 28 -14.28 10.94 0.70
CA SER A 28 -13.55 12.03 1.35
C SER A 28 -13.66 11.92 2.88
N PRO A 29 -12.55 12.11 3.62
CA PRO A 29 -12.55 12.14 5.09
C PRO A 29 -13.23 13.39 5.68
N THR A 30 -13.72 14.31 4.85
CA THR A 30 -14.49 15.48 5.29
C THR A 30 -15.89 15.11 5.76
N THR A 31 -16.45 15.92 6.65
CA THR A 31 -17.82 15.78 7.15
C THR A 31 -18.81 15.59 5.98
N CYS A 32 -19.62 14.54 6.08
CA CYS A 32 -20.60 14.06 5.09
C CYS A 32 -20.11 13.11 3.99
N ASN A 33 -18.82 12.78 3.85
CA ASN A 33 -18.30 11.79 2.86
C ASN A 33 -18.79 11.99 1.40
N CYS A 34 -19.24 13.20 1.04
CA CYS A 34 -19.97 13.44 -0.20
C CYS A 34 -19.09 13.60 -1.45
N CYS A 35 -17.77 13.63 -1.29
CA CYS A 35 -16.82 13.86 -2.38
C CYS A 35 -15.86 12.68 -2.51
N ASP A 36 -15.40 12.41 -3.74
CA ASP A 36 -14.30 11.47 -3.97
C ASP A 36 -12.98 12.11 -3.55
N PHE A 37 -12.13 11.36 -2.86
CA PHE A 37 -10.80 11.75 -2.42
C PHE A 37 -9.77 10.75 -2.95
N CYS A 38 -8.70 11.29 -3.52
CA CYS A 38 -7.57 10.50 -3.99
C CYS A 38 -6.52 10.49 -2.88
N MET A 39 -6.35 9.36 -2.20
CA MET A 39 -5.25 9.19 -1.25
C MET A 39 -4.00 8.79 -2.03
N PRO A 40 -2.95 9.63 -2.09
CA PRO A 40 -1.76 9.30 -2.85
C PRO A 40 -0.94 8.21 -2.14
N PHE A 41 -0.30 7.37 -2.95
CA PHE A 41 0.78 6.51 -2.52
C PHE A 41 2.08 7.30 -2.47
N ILE A 42 2.69 7.29 -1.30
CA ILE A 42 3.94 7.97 -0.99
C ILE A 42 5.08 7.00 -1.32
N ALA A 43 6.03 7.46 -2.13
CA ALA A 43 7.19 6.68 -2.56
C ALA A 43 8.16 6.41 -1.39
N GLU A 44 9.12 5.51 -1.61
CA GLU A 44 10.20 5.26 -0.66
C GLU A 44 10.99 6.54 -0.37
N ASN A 45 11.44 6.71 0.87
CA ASN A 45 12.15 7.89 1.39
C ASN A 45 11.36 9.20 1.40
N SER A 46 10.06 9.16 1.11
CA SER A 46 9.20 10.33 1.20
C SER A 46 8.57 10.46 2.59
N PRO A 47 8.28 11.68 3.06
CA PRO A 47 7.74 11.90 4.39
C PRO A 47 6.32 11.30 4.51
N CYS A 48 6.07 10.64 5.63
CA CYS A 48 4.77 10.07 6.00
C CYS A 48 4.41 10.47 7.44
N SER A 49 3.13 10.39 7.77
CA SER A 49 2.65 10.61 9.14
C SER A 49 2.13 9.30 9.70
N LEU A 50 2.51 8.98 10.94
CA LEU A 50 2.03 7.79 11.66
C LEU A 50 0.57 7.94 12.12
N GLY A 51 0.06 9.18 12.13
CA GLY A 51 -1.29 9.49 12.57
C GLY A 51 -1.44 9.31 14.08
N GLY A 52 -1.17 10.37 14.83
CA GLY A 52 -1.40 10.47 16.27
C GLY A 52 -2.11 11.77 16.63
N PRO A 53 -2.71 11.89 17.84
CA PRO A 53 -3.29 13.15 18.30
C PRO A 53 -2.20 14.24 18.34
N GLY A 54 -2.25 15.16 17.36
CA GLY A 54 -1.26 16.23 17.19
C GLY A 54 -0.37 16.13 15.93
N GLU A 55 -0.39 15.00 15.20
CA GLU A 55 0.50 14.77 14.04
C GLU A 55 -0.07 15.16 12.67
N GLY A 56 -1.11 16.01 12.67
CA GLY A 56 -1.72 16.54 11.44
C GLY A 56 -2.57 15.54 10.65
N THR A 57 -3.20 16.03 9.58
CA THR A 57 -3.96 15.20 8.63
C THR A 57 -3.01 14.35 7.80
N THR A 58 -3.27 13.05 7.72
CA THR A 58 -2.49 12.09 6.93
C THR A 58 -2.40 12.54 5.46
N ILE A 59 -1.20 12.93 5.04
CA ILE A 59 -0.86 13.40 3.69
C ILE A 59 -0.92 12.31 2.60
N GLY A 60 -1.08 11.05 2.99
CA GLY A 60 -1.16 9.90 2.09
C GLY A 60 -0.81 8.60 2.81
N ARG A 61 -0.78 7.49 2.07
CA ARG A 61 -0.34 6.18 2.55
C ARG A 61 0.97 5.82 1.88
N CYS A 62 1.91 5.18 2.58
CA CYS A 62 3.07 4.61 1.90
C CYS A 62 2.62 3.62 0.81
N ALA A 63 3.39 3.55 -0.28
CA ALA A 63 3.14 2.61 -1.36
C ALA A 63 3.21 1.15 -0.87
N ASP A 64 2.71 0.23 -1.68
CA ASP A 64 2.68 -1.19 -1.37
C ASP A 64 4.09 -1.74 -1.08
N GLY A 65 4.22 -2.50 0.02
CA GLY A 65 5.51 -3.02 0.51
C GLY A 65 6.35 -2.00 1.31
N LEU A 66 5.85 -0.78 1.49
CA LEU A 66 6.46 0.25 2.34
C LEU A 66 5.60 0.49 3.60
N THR A 67 6.26 0.83 4.70
CA THR A 67 5.61 1.26 5.95
C THR A 67 6.22 2.57 6.43
N CYS A 68 5.46 3.32 7.23
CA CYS A 68 5.95 4.55 7.82
C CYS A 68 6.82 4.21 9.04
N ILE A 69 8.10 4.58 9.00
CA ILE A 69 9.06 4.41 10.09
C ILE A 69 9.69 5.77 10.32
N ASP A 70 9.60 6.29 11.55
CA ASP A 70 10.16 7.58 11.94
C ASP A 70 9.77 8.74 10.98
N GLY A 71 8.52 8.72 10.52
CA GLY A 71 7.99 9.75 9.61
C GLY A 71 8.47 9.66 8.17
N THR A 72 9.09 8.54 7.76
CA THR A 72 9.52 8.29 6.38
C THR A 72 9.03 6.93 5.88
N CYS A 73 8.57 6.85 4.62
CA CYS A 73 8.20 5.57 4.02
C CYS A 73 9.45 4.74 3.70
N GLN A 74 9.59 3.61 4.39
CA GLN A 74 10.69 2.67 4.21
C GLN A 74 10.15 1.28 3.89
N ARG A 75 10.97 0.42 3.27
CA ARG A 75 10.61 -0.98 3.05
C ARG A 75 10.17 -1.63 4.37
N MET A 76 9.08 -2.40 4.32
CA MET A 76 8.59 -3.12 5.50
C MET A 76 9.69 -3.99 6.11
N PRO A 77 10.06 -3.75 7.38
CA PRO A 77 11.09 -4.52 8.04
C PRO A 77 10.56 -5.92 8.35
N ALA A 78 11.47 -6.86 8.53
CA ALA A 78 11.15 -8.26 8.87
C ALA A 78 10.30 -8.41 10.15
N SER A 79 10.37 -7.43 11.06
CA SER A 79 9.54 -7.39 12.27
C SER A 79 8.06 -7.05 12.02
N VAL A 80 7.75 -6.44 10.88
CA VAL A 80 6.40 -6.02 10.48
C VAL A 80 5.82 -6.96 9.43
N SER A 81 6.66 -7.52 8.56
CA SER A 81 6.25 -8.43 7.50
C SER A 81 7.05 -9.74 7.52
N GLU A 82 6.38 -10.82 7.95
CA GLU A 82 6.94 -12.17 7.85
C GLU A 82 7.12 -12.59 6.37
N CYS A 83 6.28 -12.10 5.45
CA CYS A 83 6.42 -12.41 4.04
C CYS A 83 7.72 -11.83 3.45
N HIS A 84 7.99 -10.54 3.68
CA HIS A 84 9.22 -9.91 3.20
C HIS A 84 10.47 -10.51 3.85
N LYS A 85 10.37 -10.91 5.12
CA LYS A 85 11.44 -11.69 5.79
C LYS A 85 11.73 -13.00 5.05
N ARG A 86 10.70 -13.79 4.70
CA ARG A 86 10.87 -15.04 3.95
C ARG A 86 11.42 -14.82 2.54
N GLN A 87 11.10 -13.70 1.90
CA GLN A 87 11.72 -13.31 0.63
C GLN A 87 13.22 -13.03 0.78
N ASP A 88 13.62 -12.36 1.86
CA ASP A 88 15.01 -12.04 2.15
C ASP A 88 15.81 -13.32 2.47
N GLU A 89 15.26 -14.21 3.29
CA GLU A 89 15.84 -15.53 3.59
C GLU A 89 15.98 -16.41 2.35
N PHE A 90 14.99 -16.38 1.44
CA PHE A 90 15.08 -17.06 0.16
C PHE A 90 16.21 -16.48 -0.70
N GLY A 91 16.28 -15.16 -0.82
CA GLY A 91 17.35 -14.49 -1.57
C GLY A 91 18.74 -14.83 -1.02
N GLN A 92 18.88 -14.86 0.31
CA GLN A 92 20.13 -15.21 0.97
C GLN A 92 20.54 -16.66 0.67
N ARG A 93 19.62 -17.63 0.83
CA ARG A 93 19.90 -19.05 0.50
C ARG A 93 20.23 -19.28 -0.97
N GLN A 94 19.64 -18.52 -1.88
CA GLN A 94 20.00 -18.57 -3.30
C GLN A 94 21.43 -18.07 -3.55
N LEU A 95 21.85 -17.02 -2.85
CA LEU A 95 23.24 -16.53 -2.92
C LEU A 95 24.22 -17.52 -2.29
N ASP A 96 23.81 -18.19 -1.22
CA ASP A 96 24.62 -19.18 -0.49
C ASP A 96 24.65 -20.56 -1.18
N GLY A 97 23.85 -20.75 -2.25
CA GLY A 97 23.76 -22.01 -3.00
C GLY A 97 22.98 -23.11 -2.29
N GLU A 98 22.22 -22.77 -1.24
CA GLU A 98 21.38 -23.68 -0.45
C GLU A 98 19.93 -23.78 -0.98
N GLY A 99 19.60 -23.04 -2.04
CA GLY A 99 18.27 -23.00 -2.63
C GLY A 99 17.86 -24.35 -3.21
N GLY A 100 16.65 -24.82 -2.86
CA GLY A 100 16.09 -26.04 -3.45
C GLY A 100 15.76 -25.86 -4.93
N TRP A 101 15.88 -26.94 -5.72
CA TRP A 101 15.59 -26.90 -7.17
C TRP A 101 14.15 -26.49 -7.51
N LEU A 102 13.20 -26.84 -6.64
CA LEU A 102 11.78 -26.50 -6.76
C LEU A 102 11.35 -25.42 -5.76
N GLU A 103 12.31 -24.78 -5.11
CA GLU A 103 12.00 -23.77 -4.11
C GLU A 103 11.60 -22.46 -4.78
N GLU A 104 10.40 -21.97 -4.46
CA GLU A 104 9.87 -20.73 -5.03
C GLU A 104 9.98 -19.57 -4.04
N ARG A 105 10.29 -18.39 -4.58
CA ARG A 105 10.27 -17.15 -3.80
C ARG A 105 8.83 -16.82 -3.39
N PRO A 106 8.54 -16.61 -2.09
CA PRO A 106 7.19 -16.28 -1.65
C PRO A 106 6.73 -14.93 -2.24
N ALA A 107 5.49 -14.86 -2.72
CA ALA A 107 4.88 -13.60 -3.15
C ALA A 107 4.22 -12.88 -1.97
N CYS A 108 4.43 -11.57 -1.88
CA CYS A 108 3.85 -10.73 -0.84
C CYS A 108 2.82 -9.75 -1.43
N ASP A 109 1.73 -9.52 -0.71
CA ASP A 109 0.79 -8.44 -1.01
C ASP A 109 1.38 -7.07 -0.59
N GLY A 110 0.72 -5.99 -0.99
CA GLY A 110 1.16 -4.63 -0.65
C GLY A 110 1.14 -4.27 0.84
N LYS A 111 0.61 -5.17 1.68
CA LYS A 111 0.54 -5.02 3.14
C LYS A 111 1.57 -5.90 3.86
N GLY A 112 2.46 -6.56 3.12
CA GLY A 112 3.48 -7.43 3.69
C GLY A 112 2.96 -8.79 4.17
N ARG A 113 1.77 -9.21 3.72
CA ARG A 113 1.25 -10.57 3.95
C ARG A 113 1.53 -11.44 2.74
N PHE A 114 1.41 -12.76 2.89
CA PHE A 114 1.51 -13.67 1.75
C PHE A 114 0.39 -13.37 0.76
N ALA A 115 0.74 -13.24 -0.51
CA ALA A 115 -0.22 -13.04 -1.57
C ALA A 115 -1.17 -14.26 -1.62
N PRO A 116 -2.50 -14.06 -1.67
CA PRO A 116 -3.42 -15.16 -1.85
C PRO A 116 -3.29 -15.70 -3.27
N TYR A 117 -3.00 -17.00 -3.39
CA TYR A 117 -3.06 -17.68 -4.67
C TYR A 117 -4.46 -18.29 -4.85
N VAL A 118 -5.12 -17.93 -5.95
CA VAL A 118 -6.35 -18.59 -6.38
C VAL A 118 -5.97 -19.59 -7.45
N CYS A 119 -5.96 -20.88 -7.10
CA CYS A 119 -5.77 -21.94 -8.08
C CYS A 119 -7.02 -21.98 -8.97
N VAL A 120 -6.88 -21.63 -10.24
CA VAL A 120 -7.94 -21.84 -11.24
C VAL A 120 -8.05 -23.35 -11.47
N PRO A 121 -9.18 -24.01 -11.20
CA PRO A 121 -9.27 -25.47 -11.13
C PRO A 121 -9.07 -26.23 -12.45
N THR A 122 -8.55 -25.61 -13.51
CA THR A 122 -8.59 -26.17 -14.87
C THR A 122 -7.27 -26.77 -15.36
N GLN A 123 -6.19 -26.77 -14.58
CA GLN A 123 -4.95 -27.47 -14.98
C GLN A 123 -4.30 -28.19 -13.79
N THR A 124 -4.32 -29.52 -13.86
CA THR A 124 -3.52 -30.47 -13.08
C THR A 124 -2.30 -30.89 -13.88
#